data_AF-A0A6C0B0T3-F1
#
_entry.id   AF-A0A6C0B0T3-F1
#
_cell.length_a   1.000
_cell.length_b   1.000
_cell.length_c   1.000
_cell.angle_alpha   90.00
_cell.angle_beta   90.00
_cell.angle_gamma   90.00
#
_symmetry.space_group_name_H-M   'P 1'
#
loop_
_entity.id
_entity.type
_entity.pdbx_description
1 polymer ?
#
loop_
_entity_poly.entity_id
_entity_poly.type
_entity_poly.pdbx_seq_one_letter_code
_entity_poly.pdbx_strand_id
1 'polypeptide(L)' 'MEPTLQTQNKLVPAIRVQGKWYKVLLKQYEPERQTYNIAYSIICKGTTPEVAYREWFSQERKDAKLLYPSFRNE' A
#
# COMPACT_ATOMS: atom_id res chain seq x y z
N MET A 1 -21.87 5.73 -24.19
CA MET A 1 -20.55 6.35 -24.36
C MET A 1 -19.66 5.81 -23.26
N GLU A 2 -18.73 4.93 -23.58
CA GLU A 2 -17.75 4.41 -22.61
C GLU A 2 -16.67 5.48 -22.39
N PRO A 3 -16.27 5.80 -21.15
CA PRO A 3 -15.15 6.69 -20.93
C PRO A 3 -13.86 5.95 -21.28
N THR A 4 -13.23 6.34 -22.38
CA THR A 4 -11.85 5.96 -22.70
C THR A 4 -10.93 6.52 -21.61
N LEU A 5 -10.43 5.64 -20.75
CA LEU A 5 -9.42 5.99 -19.75
C LEU A 5 -8.14 6.40 -20.49
N GLN A 6 -7.96 7.70 -20.63
CA GLN A 6 -6.76 8.31 -21.18
C GLN A 6 -5.56 7.83 -20.36
N THR A 7 -4.66 7.08 -20.99
CA THR A 7 -3.36 6.70 -20.43
C THR A 7 -2.52 7.95 -20.30
N GLN A 8 -2.74 8.72 -19.23
CA GLN A 8 -1.81 9.74 -18.78
C GLN A 8 -0.47 9.04 -18.49
N ASN A 9 0.65 9.67 -18.86
CA ASN A 9 2.00 9.27 -18.46
C ASN A 9 2.13 9.37 -16.93
N LYS A 10 1.50 8.42 -16.22
CA LYS A 10 1.47 8.37 -14.77
C LYS A 10 2.80 7.80 -14.33
N LEU A 11 3.58 8.60 -13.62
CA LEU A 11 4.82 8.15 -13.00
C LEU A 11 4.47 6.98 -12.07
N VAL A 12 4.92 5.79 -12.43
CA VAL A 12 4.64 4.58 -11.67
C VAL A 12 5.67 4.46 -10.56
N PRO A 13 5.26 4.34 -9.28
CA PRO A 13 6.21 4.16 -8.21
C PRO A 13 7.03 2.88 -8.43
N ALA A 14 8.34 3.01 -8.29
CA ALA A 14 9.29 1.91 -8.45
C ALA A 14 10.00 1.63 -7.12
N ILE A 15 10.29 0.35 -6.86
CA ILE A 15 11.02 -0.09 -5.67
C ILE A 15 12.33 -0.71 -6.15
N ARG A 16 13.45 -0.29 -5.55
CA ARG A 16 14.76 -0.89 -5.80
C ARG A 16 15.14 -1.79 -4.63
N VAL A 17 15.37 -3.08 -4.90
CA VAL A 17 15.78 -4.07 -3.89
C VAL A 17 16.90 -4.94 -4.47
N GLN A 18 18.01 -5.07 -3.74
CA GLN A 18 19.16 -5.92 -4.14
C GLN A 18 19.66 -5.65 -5.58
N GLY A 19 19.69 -4.39 -5.99
CA GLY A 19 20.12 -3.99 -7.33
C GLY A 19 19.10 -4.20 -8.45
N LYS A 20 17.95 -4.83 -8.17
CA LYS A 20 16.84 -5.01 -9.11
C LYS A 20 15.78 -3.92 -8.94
N TRP A 21 15.19 -3.50 -10.05
CA TRP A 21 14.10 -2.55 -10.08
C TRP A 21 12.77 -3.27 -10.27
N TYR A 22 11.80 -2.93 -9.44
CA TYR A 22 10.45 -3.47 -9.47
C TYR A 22 9.46 -2.35 -9.75
N LYS A 23 8.62 -2.56 -10.76
CA LYS A 23 7.51 -1.66 -11.08
C LYS A 23 6.31 -2.04 -10.24
N VAL A 24 5.77 -1.10 -9.45
CA VAL A 24 4.58 -1.35 -8.63
C VAL A 24 3.33 -0.99 -9.40
N LEU A 25 2.50 -1.98 -9.71
CA LEU A 25 1.18 -1.73 -10.29
C LEU A 25 0.20 -1.39 -9.18
N LEU A 26 -0.36 -0.19 -9.27
CA LEU A 26 -1.40 0.27 -8.37
C LEU A 26 -2.67 -0.55 -8.60
N LYS A 27 -3.26 -1.04 -7.51
CA LYS A 27 -4.52 -1.77 -7.58
C LYS A 27 -5.68 -0.79 -7.67
N GLN A 28 -6.67 -1.13 -8.48
CA GLN A 28 -7.85 -0.29 -8.64
C GLN A 28 -8.60 -0.17 -7.30
N TYR A 29 -9.04 1.05 -6.97
CA TYR A 29 -9.76 1.38 -5.73
C TYR A 29 -8.94 1.25 -4.43
N GLU A 30 -7.62 1.06 -4.52
CA GLU A 30 -6.75 1.09 -3.35
C GLU A 30 -5.90 2.38 -3.35
N PRO A 31 -5.64 2.98 -2.17
CA PRO A 31 -4.70 4.08 -2.05
C PRO A 31 -3.31 3.70 -2.55
N GLU A 32 -2.62 4.65 -3.19
CA GLU A 32 -1.27 4.41 -3.72
C GLU A 32 -0.28 4.04 -2.63
N ARG A 33 -0.38 4.70 -1.46
CA ARG A 33 0.41 4.41 -0.26
C ARG A 33 0.24 2.97 0.23
N GLN A 34 -1.00 2.48 0.24
CA GLN A 34 -1.30 1.11 0.66
C GLN A 34 -0.61 0.11 -0.29
N THR A 35 -0.85 0.27 -1.59
CA THR A 35 -0.28 -0.61 -2.62
C THR A 35 1.25 -0.64 -2.54
N TYR A 36 1.88 0.52 -2.38
CA TYR A 36 3.33 0.64 -2.26
C TYR A 36 3.88 -0.08 -1.02
N ASN A 37 3.29 0.15 0.16
CA ASN A 37 3.77 -0.45 1.41
C ASN A 37 3.65 -1.98 1.40
N ILE A 38 2.56 -2.49 0.81
CA ILE A 38 2.33 -3.93 0.65
C ILE A 38 3.34 -4.51 -0.34
N ALA A 39 3.51 -3.90 -1.50
CA ALA A 39 4.49 -4.35 -2.50
C ALA A 39 5.92 -4.36 -1.94
N TYR A 40 6.29 -3.32 -1.19
CA TYR A 40 7.58 -3.27 -0.50
C TYR A 40 7.76 -4.43 0.48
N SER A 41 6.73 -4.75 1.27
CA SER A 41 6.79 -5.85 2.24
C SER A 41 6.98 -7.20 1.54
N ILE A 42 6.24 -7.44 0.45
CA ILE A 42 6.36 -8.67 -0.35
C ILE A 42 7.76 -8.80 -0.95
N ILE A 43 8.30 -7.73 -1.57
CA ILE A 43 9.59 -7.79 -2.26
C ILE A 43 10.76 -7.88 -1.27
N CYS A 44 10.73 -7.10 -0.19
CA CYS A 44 11.83 -7.04 0.76
C CYS A 44 11.84 -8.21 1.76
N LYS A 45 10.67 -8.64 2.24
CA LYS A 45 10.56 -9.68 3.27
C LYS A 45 10.23 -11.07 2.70
N GLY A 46 9.81 -11.16 1.44
CA GLY A 46 9.37 -12.42 0.83
C GLY A 46 8.08 -12.98 1.42
N THR A 47 7.25 -12.13 2.06
CA THR A 47 5.97 -12.55 2.66
C THR A 47 4.91 -12.78 1.59
N THR A 48 3.96 -13.70 1.85
CA THR A 48 2.80 -13.85 0.97
C THR A 48 1.93 -12.59 0.98
N PRO A 49 1.18 -12.31 -0.10
CA PRO A 49 0.29 -11.15 -0.16
C PRO A 49 -0.67 -11.09 1.03
N GLU A 50 -1.30 -12.21 1.41
CA GLU A 50 -2.30 -12.26 2.48
C GLU A 50 -1.72 -11.80 3.82
N VAL A 51 -0.50 -12.22 4.13
CA VAL A 51 0.21 -11.83 5.35
C VAL A 51 0.54 -10.33 5.31
N ALA A 52 1.04 -9.84 4.17
CA ALA A 52 1.38 -8.42 4.02
C ALA A 52 0.18 -7.50 4.22
N TYR A 53 -1.00 -7.85 3.67
CA TYR A 53 -2.24 -7.10 3.90
C TYR A 53 -2.66 -7.14 5.38
N ARG A 54 -2.61 -8.30 6.03
CA ARG A 54 -2.96 -8.45 7.46
C ARG A 54 -2.07 -7.61 8.36
N GLU A 55 -0.76 -7.60 8.11
CA GLU A 55 0.19 -6.79 8.87
C GLU A 55 -0.08 -5.30 8.68
N TRP A 56 -0.29 -4.87 7.44
CA TRP A 56 -0.56 -3.47 7.11
C TRP A 56 -1.81 -2.94 7.84
N PHE A 57 -2.94 -3.65 7.74
CA PHE A 57 -4.16 -3.27 8.47
C PHE A 57 -4.01 -3.36 10.00
N SER A 58 -3.14 -4.24 10.49
CA SER A 58 -2.85 -4.31 11.93
C SER A 58 -2.06 -3.10 12.41
N GLN A 59 -1.14 -2.60 11.60
CA GLN A 59 -0.43 -1.35 11.89
C GLN A 59 -1.38 -0.14 11.80
N GLU A 60 -2.19 -0.07 10.74
CA GLU A 60 -3.16 1.01 10.54
C GLU A 60 -4.11 1.16 11.74
N ARG A 61 -4.59 0.03 12.28
CA ARG A 61 -5.44 0.02 13.49
C ARG A 61 -4.71 0.51 14.73
N LYS A 62 -3.42 0.17 14.89
CA LYS A 62 -2.61 0.66 16.03
C LYS A 62 -2.44 2.18 15.93
N ASP A 63 -2.12 2.67 14.74
CA ASP A 63 -1.93 4.10 14.49
C ASP A 63 -3.23 4.87 14.73
N ALA A 64 -4.37 4.34 14.24
CA ALA A 64 -5.68 4.92 14.48
C ALA A 64 -6.04 4.95 15.99
N LYS A 65 -5.75 3.87 16.73
CA LYS A 65 -5.99 3.81 18.18
C LYS A 65 -5.15 4.83 18.95
N LEU A 66 -3.93 5.10 18.50
CA LEU A 66 -3.06 6.12 19.10
C LEU A 66 -3.59 7.53 18.87
N LEU A 67 -4.09 7.82 17.65
CA LEU A 67 -4.60 9.14 17.28
C LEU A 67 -5.98 9.45 17.87
N TYR A 68 -6.83 8.42 18.02
CA TYR A 68 -8.17 8.54 18.58
C TYR A 68 -8.32 7.64 19.81
N PRO A 69 -7.68 8.01 20.93
CA PRO A 69 -7.83 7.25 22.15
C PRO A 69 -9.27 7.33 22.66
N SER A 70 -9.85 6.17 22.95
CA SER A 70 -11.23 6.04 23.44
C SER A 70 -11.49 6.67 24.82
N PHE A 71 -10.44 7.12 25.52
CA PHE A 71 -10.53 7.77 26.83
C PHE A 71 -10.71 9.30 26.77
N ARG A 72 -10.88 9.90 25.58
CA ARG A 72 -11.11 11.35 25.44
C ARG A 72 -12.59 11.76 25.62
N ASN A 73 -13.47 10.80 25.90
CA ASN A 73 -14.87 11.03 26.22
C ASN A 73 -15.10 10.81 27.72
N GLU A 74 -14.56 11.69 28.56
CA GLU A 74 -15.01 11.91 29.94
C GLU A 74 -15.29 13.41 30.12
#